data_AF-A0A538FPB8-F1
#
_entry.id   AF-A0A538FPB8-F1
#
_cell.length_a   1.000
_cell.length_b   1.000
_cell.length_c   1.000
_cell.angle_alpha   90.00
_cell.angle_beta   90.00
_cell.angle_gamma   90.00
#
_symmetry.space_group_name_H-M   'P 1'
#
loop_
_entity.id
_entity.type
_entity.pdbx_description
1 polymer ?
#
loop_
_entity_poly.entity_id
_entity_poly.type
_entity_poly.pdbx_seq_one_letter_code
_entity_poly.pdbx_strand_id
1 'polypeptide(L)'
;MSTQSERARATRGDGLPLATVGSVEAIHIATAAGAPVRPVDEIRAIAGVGLEGDRYADGRGHYQDGRVSRDLTLIEAEALEALAREHGIALAPGETRRNVTTRGVGLNELV
;
A
#
# COMPACT_ATOMS: atom_id res chain seq x y z
N MET A 1 16.45 -55.78 22.51
CA MET A 1 15.83 -55.35 21.24
C MET A 1 14.87 -54.22 21.57
N SER A 2 15.35 -53.00 21.35
CA SER A 2 14.66 -51.74 21.60
C SER A 2 13.68 -51.46 20.47
N THR A 3 12.46 -51.04 20.79
CA THR A 3 11.65 -50.24 19.86
C THR A 3 10.85 -49.25 20.68
N GLN A 4 11.45 -48.07 20.77
CA GLN A 4 10.91 -46.85 21.34
C GLN A 4 10.03 -46.16 20.28
N SER A 5 8.92 -45.58 20.73
CA SER A 5 8.32 -44.33 20.25
C SER A 5 8.04 -44.17 18.75
N GLU A 6 6.77 -43.91 18.42
CA GLU A 6 6.48 -42.76 17.57
C GLU A 6 5.15 -42.10 17.98
N ARG A 7 5.30 -40.91 18.58
CA ARG A 7 4.21 -39.99 18.89
C ARG A 7 3.81 -39.24 17.61
N ALA A 8 2.50 -39.05 17.49
CA ALA A 8 1.79 -37.91 16.89
C ALA A 8 2.61 -36.94 16.02
N ARG A 9 2.22 -36.82 14.75
CA ARG A 9 2.29 -35.54 14.03
C ARG A 9 1.06 -35.39 13.16
N ALA A 10 0.00 -34.82 13.75
CA ALA A 10 -1.03 -34.16 12.96
C ALA A 10 -0.34 -33.00 12.24
N THR A 11 -0.23 -33.10 10.93
CA THR A 11 0.20 -32.00 10.06
C THR A 11 -0.76 -30.84 10.24
N ARG A 12 -0.28 -29.77 10.91
CA ARG A 12 -0.89 -28.45 10.80
C ARG A 12 -0.96 -28.12 9.31
N GLY A 13 -2.16 -28.01 8.78
CA GLY A 13 -2.37 -27.21 7.59
C GLY A 13 -2.06 -25.78 8.01
N ASP A 14 -0.91 -25.27 7.54
CA ASP A 14 -0.58 -23.86 7.64
C ASP A 14 -1.61 -23.14 6.78
N GLY A 15 -2.71 -22.73 7.43
CA GLY A 15 -3.68 -21.84 6.83
C GLY A 15 -2.92 -20.60 6.42
N LEU A 16 -2.84 -20.36 5.11
CA LEU A 16 -2.53 -19.03 4.59
C LEU A 16 -3.37 -18.06 5.43
N PRO A 17 -2.78 -17.03 6.05
CA PRO A 17 -3.54 -16.08 6.86
C PRO A 17 -4.76 -15.66 6.04
N LEU A 18 -5.95 -15.73 6.67
CA LEU A 18 -7.21 -15.30 6.06
C LEU A 18 -6.90 -14.04 5.27
N ALA A 19 -6.99 -14.10 3.94
CA ALA A 19 -6.61 -12.99 3.09
C ALA A 19 -7.33 -11.76 3.63
N THR A 20 -6.58 -10.81 4.19
CA THR A 20 -7.18 -9.60 4.74
C THR A 20 -7.88 -8.93 3.58
N VAL A 21 -9.22 -8.92 3.61
CA VAL A 21 -10.03 -8.37 2.53
C VAL A 21 -9.97 -6.86 2.67
N GLY A 22 -9.00 -6.27 1.99
CA GLY A 22 -8.86 -4.83 1.84
C GLY A 22 -9.60 -4.29 0.63
N SER A 23 -9.80 -2.98 0.60
CA SER A 23 -10.30 -2.27 -0.58
C SER A 23 -9.49 -1.02 -0.88
N VAL A 24 -9.51 -0.60 -2.14
CA VAL A 24 -8.99 0.70 -2.56
C VAL A 24 -10.13 1.70 -2.51
N GLU A 25 -10.01 2.73 -1.67
CA GLU A 25 -11.02 3.77 -1.54
C GLU A 25 -10.82 4.92 -2.52
N ALA A 26 -9.56 5.22 -2.84
CA ALA A 26 -9.24 6.31 -3.75
C ALA A 26 -7.90 6.10 -4.45
N ILE A 27 -7.83 6.56 -5.69
CA ILE A 27 -6.61 6.56 -6.50
C ILE A 27 -6.31 7.99 -6.91
N HIS A 28 -5.05 8.37 -6.77
CA HIS A 28 -4.55 9.70 -7.04
C HIS A 28 -3.22 9.65 -7.79
N ILE A 29 -3.06 10.56 -8.74
CA ILE A 29 -1.80 10.75 -9.46
C ILE A 29 -1.45 12.22 -9.60
N ALA A 30 -0.19 12.49 -9.90
CA ALA A 30 0.20 13.78 -10.44
C ALA A 30 1.17 13.60 -11.58
N THR A 31 1.10 14.48 -12.57
CA THR A 31 1.89 14.36 -13.81
C THR A 31 3.35 14.82 -13.64
N ALA A 32 3.67 15.55 -12.57
CA ALA A 32 5.03 16.01 -12.27
C ALA A 32 5.24 16.27 -10.76
N ALA A 33 6.50 16.47 -10.37
CA ALA A 33 6.86 17.04 -9.07
C ALA A 33 6.17 18.39 -8.84
N GLY A 34 5.61 18.60 -7.63
CA GLY A 34 4.88 19.82 -7.28
C GLY A 34 3.53 20.03 -7.98
N ALA A 35 3.23 19.30 -9.06
CA ALA A 35 1.97 19.41 -9.76
C ALA A 35 0.76 19.06 -8.86
N PRO A 36 -0.44 19.59 -9.18
CA PRO A 36 -1.68 19.21 -8.52
C PRO A 36 -1.88 17.70 -8.57
N VAL A 37 -2.38 17.15 -7.46
CA VAL A 37 -2.80 15.77 -7.38
C VAL A 37 -4.24 15.69 -7.87
N ARG A 38 -4.54 14.71 -8.74
CA ARG A 38 -5.87 14.49 -9.31
C ARG A 38 -6.40 13.10 -8.96
N PRO A 39 -7.68 12.96 -8.62
CA PRO A 39 -8.31 11.65 -8.46
C PRO A 39 -8.52 10.99 -9.83
N VAL A 40 -8.53 9.65 -9.83
CA VAL A 40 -8.93 8.82 -10.98
C VAL A 40 -9.71 7.61 -10.46
N ASP A 41 -10.63 7.09 -11.27
CA ASP A 41 -11.43 5.91 -10.90
C ASP A 41 -10.66 4.61 -11.15
N GLU A 42 -9.82 4.59 -12.19
CA GLU A 42 -9.00 3.46 -12.57
C GLU A 42 -7.65 3.93 -13.12
N ILE A 43 -6.63 3.08 -12.99
CA ILE A 43 -5.31 3.33 -13.56
C ILE A 43 -4.54 2.03 -13.77
N ARG A 44 -3.67 2.02 -14.78
CA ARG A 44 -2.77 0.90 -15.04
C ARG A 44 -1.53 0.99 -14.17
N ALA A 45 -1.29 -0.07 -13.38
CA ALA A 45 -0.03 -0.28 -12.68
C ALA A 45 0.91 -1.14 -13.54
N ILE A 46 2.14 -0.65 -13.77
CA ILE A 46 3.17 -1.32 -14.58
C ILE A 46 4.31 -1.71 -13.65
N ALA A 47 4.60 -3.00 -13.54
CA ALA A 47 5.64 -3.52 -12.66
C ALA A 47 7.01 -2.93 -12.97
N GLY A 48 7.72 -2.44 -11.95
CA GLY A 48 9.04 -1.82 -12.10
C GLY A 48 9.04 -0.40 -12.69
N VAL A 49 7.86 0.15 -13.00
CA VAL A 49 7.70 1.49 -13.59
C VAL A 49 6.81 2.35 -12.69
N GLY A 50 5.65 1.84 -12.31
CA GLY A 50 4.66 2.51 -11.49
C GLY A 50 3.33 2.74 -12.21
N LEU A 51 2.61 3.77 -11.79
CA LEU A 51 1.30 4.09 -12.36
C LEU A 51 1.42 4.91 -13.65
N GLU A 52 0.77 4.45 -14.72
CA GLU A 52 0.83 5.10 -16.04
C GLU A 52 0.42 6.59 -15.97
N GLY A 53 1.33 7.48 -16.35
CA GLY A 53 1.11 8.94 -16.31
C GLY A 53 1.28 9.59 -14.94
N ASP A 54 1.72 8.86 -13.92
CA ASP A 54 2.22 9.44 -12.68
C ASP A 54 3.68 9.88 -12.81
N ARG A 55 4.02 10.94 -12.09
CA ARG A 55 5.35 11.55 -12.02
C ARG A 55 6.48 10.55 -11.79
N TYR A 56 6.28 9.50 -10.99
CA TYR A 56 7.35 8.54 -10.74
C TYR A 56 7.55 7.55 -11.88
N ALA A 57 6.46 7.14 -12.54
CA ALA A 57 6.54 6.32 -13.75
C ALA A 57 7.26 7.03 -14.89
N ASP A 58 7.08 8.36 -15.00
CA ASP A 58 7.71 9.16 -16.04
C ASP A 58 9.11 9.70 -15.66
N GLY A 59 9.66 9.34 -14.50
CA GLY A 59 10.95 9.88 -14.03
C GLY A 59 10.92 11.40 -13.77
N ARG A 60 9.72 11.96 -13.56
CA ARG A 60 9.47 13.39 -13.27
C ARG A 60 9.14 13.65 -11.79
N GLY A 61 9.35 12.65 -10.95
CA GLY A 61 9.22 12.73 -9.50
C GLY A 61 10.33 13.59 -8.88
N HIS A 62 10.05 14.19 -7.72
CA HIS A 62 11.04 15.01 -7.01
C HIS A 62 12.17 14.16 -6.44
N TYR A 63 11.83 12.97 -5.94
CA TYR A 63 12.80 12.05 -5.37
C TYR A 63 13.22 11.02 -6.41
N GLN A 64 14.48 11.11 -6.84
CA GLN A 64 15.11 10.22 -7.80
C GLN A 64 16.40 9.66 -7.18
N ASP A 65 16.23 8.77 -6.20
CA ASP A 65 17.34 7.97 -5.67
C ASP A 65 17.06 6.48 -5.90
N GLY A 66 18.13 5.69 -6.07
CA GLY A 66 18.03 4.25 -6.28
C GLY A 66 17.78 3.44 -5.01
N ARG A 67 17.35 4.08 -3.91
CA ARG A 67 17.22 3.43 -2.60
C ARG A 67 15.86 2.78 -2.39
N VAL A 68 14.82 3.32 -3.02
CA VAL A 68 13.44 2.86 -2.88
C VAL A 68 12.74 2.97 -4.23
N SER A 69 12.14 1.88 -4.72
CA SER A 69 11.23 1.93 -5.86
C SER A 69 9.99 2.74 -5.48
N ARG A 70 9.72 3.83 -6.21
CA ARG A 70 8.58 4.75 -5.96
C ARG A 70 7.42 4.47 -6.91
N ASP A 71 7.38 3.26 -7.43
CA ASP A 71 6.42 2.77 -8.41
C ASP A 71 4.97 2.92 -7.91
N LEU A 72 4.77 2.73 -6.60
CA LEU A 72 3.49 2.87 -5.95
C LEU A 72 3.64 3.36 -4.52
N THR A 73 2.79 4.30 -4.11
CA THR A 73 2.72 4.77 -2.72
C THR A 73 1.32 4.59 -2.15
N LEU A 74 1.26 4.07 -0.93
CA LEU A 74 0.02 3.67 -0.25
C LEU A 74 -0.15 4.47 1.05
N ILE A 75 -1.40 4.63 1.50
CA ILE A 75 -1.76 5.12 2.84
C ILE A 75 -3.06 4.49 3.31
N GLU A 76 -3.16 4.20 4.60
CA GLU A 76 -4.37 3.68 5.23
C GLU A 76 -5.38 4.81 5.46
N ALA A 77 -6.64 4.58 5.13
CA ALA A 77 -7.73 5.49 5.47
C ALA A 77 -7.86 5.62 6.99
N GLU A 78 -7.61 4.53 7.71
CA GLU A 78 -7.58 4.45 9.17
C GLU A 78 -6.51 5.39 9.76
N ALA A 79 -5.37 5.58 9.09
CA ALA A 79 -4.34 6.52 9.52
C ALA A 79 -4.79 7.98 9.36
N LEU A 80 -5.55 8.30 8.31
CA LEU A 80 -6.12 9.64 8.12
C LEU A 80 -7.22 9.93 9.14
N GLU A 81 -8.06 8.95 9.43
CA GLU A 81 -9.07 9.05 10.48
C GLU A 81 -8.44 9.21 11.86
N ALA A 82 -7.39 8.45 12.18
CA ALA A 82 -6.64 8.59 13.42
C ALA A 82 -6.02 10.00 13.55
N LEU A 83 -5.37 10.50 12.50
CA LEU A 83 -4.83 11.86 12.44
C LEU A 83 -5.91 12.92 12.73
N ALA A 84 -7.09 12.77 12.13
CA ALA A 84 -8.21 13.68 12.35
C ALA A 84 -8.73 13.63 13.78
N ARG A 85 -8.89 12.44 14.36
CA ARG A 85 -9.40 12.27 15.74
C ARG A 85 -8.39 12.71 16.80
N GLU A 86 -7.12 12.38 16.63
CA GLU A 86 -6.08 12.54 17.66
C GLU A 86 -5.43 13.92 17.63
N HIS A 87 -5.36 14.52 16.43
CA HIS A 87 -4.67 15.79 16.22
C HIS A 87 -5.57 16.89 15.65
N GLY A 88 -6.84 16.59 15.32
CA GLY A 88 -7.75 17.55 14.72
C GLY A 88 -7.39 17.94 13.28
N ILE A 89 -6.48 17.21 12.64
CA ILE A 89 -6.02 17.50 11.28
C ILE A 89 -6.77 16.58 10.32
N ALA A 90 -7.76 17.13 9.63
CA ALA A 90 -8.48 16.42 8.58
C ALA A 90 -7.76 16.61 7.24
N LEU A 91 -7.40 15.51 6.59
CA LEU A 91 -6.85 15.49 5.24
C LEU A 91 -7.73 14.60 4.36
N ALA A 92 -8.13 15.14 3.21
CA ALA A 92 -8.70 14.33 2.15
C ALA A 92 -7.61 13.40 1.57
N PRO A 93 -7.97 12.22 1.05
CA PRO A 93 -7.04 11.25 0.48
C PRO A 93 -5.96 11.84 -0.45
N GLY A 94 -6.35 12.73 -1.38
CA GLY A 94 -5.42 13.36 -2.33
C GLY A 94 -4.42 14.35 -1.71
N GLU A 95 -4.72 14.92 -0.54
CA GLU A 95 -3.84 15.89 0.14
C GLU A 95 -2.59 15.22 0.71
N THR A 96 -2.65 13.91 0.93
CA THR A 96 -1.50 13.07 1.33
C THR A 96 -0.44 12.94 0.22
N ARG A 97 -0.85 13.23 -1.03
CA ARG A 97 -0.07 13.02 -2.27
C ARG A 97 0.39 11.57 -2.50
N ARG A 98 -0.16 10.61 -1.75
CA ARG A 98 0.01 9.16 -1.96
C ARG A 98 -0.88 8.70 -3.10
N ASN A 99 -0.49 7.62 -3.77
CA ASN A 99 -1.22 7.17 -4.95
C ASN A 99 -2.51 6.44 -4.60
N VAL A 100 -2.51 5.61 -3.55
CA VAL A 100 -3.66 4.79 -3.21
C VAL A 100 -3.98 4.94 -1.74
N THR A 101 -5.25 5.17 -1.46
CA THR A 101 -5.81 5.07 -0.11
C THR A 101 -6.49 3.73 0.04
N THR A 102 -6.04 2.93 1.00
CA THR A 102 -6.56 1.59 1.28
C THR A 102 -7.42 1.60 2.54
N ARG A 103 -8.40 0.70 2.60
CA ARG A 103 -9.14 0.39 3.83
C ARG A 103 -9.08 -1.09 4.14
N GLY A 104 -8.99 -1.41 5.43
CA GLY A 104 -8.96 -2.77 5.92
C GLY A 104 -7.64 -3.49 5.61
N VAL A 105 -6.55 -2.76 5.37
CA VAL A 105 -5.22 -3.32 5.13
C VAL A 105 -4.25 -2.65 6.10
N GLY A 106 -3.65 -3.44 7.00
CA GLY A 106 -2.52 -2.97 7.81
C GLY A 106 -1.26 -2.91 6.94
N LEU A 107 -0.96 -1.77 6.34
CA LEU A 107 0.20 -1.61 5.44
C LEU A 107 1.51 -1.84 6.17
N ASN A 108 1.59 -1.51 7.46
CA ASN A 108 2.75 -1.78 8.30
C ASN A 108 3.02 -3.28 8.49
N GLU A 109 2.04 -4.15 8.30
CA GLU A 109 2.22 -5.60 8.39
C GLU A 109 2.84 -6.21 7.11
N LEU A 110 3.01 -5.40 6.05
CA LEU A 110 3.52 -5.82 4.75
C LEU A 110 5.03 -5.57 4.56
N VAL A 111 5.73 -5.05 5.57
CA VAL A 111 7.15 -4.64 5.51
C VAL A 111 8.00 -5.22 6.62
#